data_AF-A0AA88L171-F1
#
_entry.id   AF-A0AA88L171-F1
#
_cell.length_a   1.000
_cell.length_b   1.000
_cell.length_c   1.000
_cell.angle_alpha   90.00
_cell.angle_beta   90.00
_cell.angle_gamma   90.00
#
_symmetry.space_group_name_H-M   'P 1'
#
loop_
_entity.id
_entity.type
_entity.pdbx_description
1 polymer ?
#
loop_
_entity_poly.entity_id
_entity_poly.type
_entity_poly.pdbx_seq_one_letter_code
_entity_poly.pdbx_strand_id
1 'polypeptide(L)' 'MAEDLTKDQLQRNGYIPTSSLKEILRELDDQLTEEELDMMIDEIDTDGSGTVDFDEFMEMMTGE' A
#
# COMPACT_ATOMS: atom_id res chain seq x y z
N MET A 1 17.35 -24.34 -2.85
CA MET A 1 16.58 -23.93 -1.66
C MET A 1 16.99 -22.51 -1.32
N ALA A 2 16.55 -21.56 -2.14
CA ALA A 2 16.91 -20.14 -2.03
C ALA A 2 15.64 -19.30 -2.28
N GLU A 3 14.54 -19.73 -1.66
CA GLU A 3 13.21 -19.17 -1.86
C GLU A 3 12.63 -18.80 -0.49
N ASP A 4 13.29 -17.91 0.27
CA ASP A 4 12.67 -17.31 1.47
C ASP A 4 13.41 -16.07 1.99
N LEU A 5 14.04 -15.27 1.13
CA LEU A 5 14.78 -14.06 1.56
C LEU A 5 14.11 -12.74 1.18
N THR A 6 12.96 -12.77 0.51
CA THR A 6 12.30 -11.56 0.00
C THR A 6 11.25 -10.97 0.94
N LYS A 7 10.62 -11.78 1.80
CA LYS A 7 9.51 -11.32 2.65
C LYS A 7 9.95 -10.39 3.80
N ASP A 8 11.17 -10.57 4.30
CA ASP A 8 11.66 -9.85 5.49
C ASP A 8 12.42 -8.54 5.14
N GLN A 9 12.94 -8.42 3.91
CA GLN A 9 13.62 -7.20 3.45
C GLN A 9 12.63 -6.05 3.17
N LEU A 10 11.37 -6.37 2.86
CA LEU A 10 10.30 -5.40 2.56
C LEU A 10 9.71 -4.72 3.80
N GLN A 11 10.05 -5.16 5.02
CA GLN A 11 9.57 -4.52 6.26
C GLN A 11 10.60 -3.56 6.85
N ARG A 12 11.86 -3.59 6.39
CA ARG A 12 12.99 -2.84 6.98
C ARG A 12 13.42 -1.60 6.20
N ASN A 13 12.75 -1.32 5.09
CA ASN A 13 13.09 -0.27 4.14
C ASN A 13 12.19 0.97 4.26
N GLY A 14 11.16 0.96 5.12
CA GLY A 14 10.31 2.14 5.35
C GLY A 14 9.23 2.34 4.30
N TYR A 15 8.87 1.27 3.57
CA TYR A 15 7.81 1.26 2.57
C TYR A 15 6.69 0.31 3.00
N ILE A 16 5.45 0.66 2.68
CA ILE A 16 4.26 -0.14 2.98
C ILE A 16 3.81 -0.79 1.66
N PRO A 17 3.76 -2.12 1.55
CA PRO A 17 3.22 -2.76 0.34
C PRO A 17 1.78 -2.30 0.08
N THR A 18 1.44 -1.98 -1.18
CA THR A 18 0.07 -1.57 -1.53
C THR A 18 -0.96 -2.63 -1.17
N SER A 19 -0.58 -3.91 -1.22
CA SER A 19 -1.43 -5.03 -0.76
C SER A 19 -1.79 -4.93 0.73
N SER A 20 -0.85 -4.51 1.58
CA SER A 20 -1.11 -4.31 3.01
C SER A 20 -1.97 -3.08 3.27
N LEU A 21 -1.77 -2.00 2.50
CA LEU A 21 -2.65 -0.84 2.56
C LEU A 21 -4.09 -1.20 2.15
N LYS A 22 -4.24 -2.02 1.10
CA LYS A 22 -5.54 -2.54 0.64
C LYS A 22 -6.27 -3.34 1.73
N GLU A 23 -5.55 -4.17 2.48
CA GLU A 23 -6.10 -4.92 3.61
C GLU A 23 -6.57 -3.98 4.73
N ILE A 24 -5.77 -2.98 5.10
CA ILE A 24 -6.12 -1.99 6.13
C ILE A 24 -7.38 -1.19 5.73
N LEU A 25 -7.44 -0.72 4.48
CA LEU A 25 -8.59 0.02 3.96
C LEU A 25 -9.88 -0.82 4.01
N ARG A 26 -9.76 -2.11 3.70
CA ARG A 26 -10.90 -3.04 3.78
C ARG A 26 -11.30 -3.42 5.20
N GLU A 27 -10.37 -3.39 6.16
CA GLU A 27 -10.69 -3.51 7.58
C GLU A 27 -11.35 -2.25 8.15
N LEU A 28 -11.03 -1.08 7.61
CA LEU A 28 -11.65 0.19 7.99
C LEU A 28 -13.07 0.33 7.43
N ASP A 29 -13.29 -0.10 6.19
CA ASP A 29 -14.60 -0.10 5.54
C ASP A 29 -14.78 -1.36 4.68
N ASP A 30 -15.62 -2.29 5.14
CA ASP A 30 -15.87 -3.56 4.45
C ASP A 30 -16.81 -3.42 3.23
N GLN A 31 -17.42 -2.24 3.05
CA GLN A 31 -18.30 -1.98 1.92
C GLN A 31 -17.53 -1.61 0.65
N LEU A 32 -16.25 -1.22 0.78
CA LEU A 32 -15.38 -0.92 -0.34
C LEU A 32 -15.18 -2.16 -1.22
N THR A 33 -15.50 -1.98 -2.49
CA THR A 33 -15.27 -2.99 -3.53
C THR A 33 -13.79 -3.10 -3.87
N GLU A 34 -13.42 -4.21 -4.50
CA GLU A 34 -12.03 -4.41 -4.93
C GLU A 34 -11.59 -3.35 -5.95
N GLU A 35 -12.51 -2.89 -6.81
CA GLU A 35 -12.30 -1.82 -7.79
C GLU A 35 -12.09 -0.47 -7.11
N GLU A 36 -12.87 -0.13 -6.09
CA GLU A 36 -12.68 1.12 -5.31
C GLU A 36 -11.34 1.12 -4.58
N LEU A 37 -10.98 -0.02 -3.99
CA LEU A 37 -9.69 -0.18 -3.33
C LEU A 37 -8.54 -0.07 -4.34
N ASP A 38 -8.67 -0.66 -5.53
CA ASP A 38 -7.65 -0.51 -6.58
C ASP A 38 -7.53 0.93 -7.07
N MET A 39 -8.65 1.66 -7.22
CA MET A 39 -8.61 3.09 -7.55
C MET A 39 -7.92 3.92 -6.47
N MET A 40 -8.20 3.65 -5.19
CA MET A 40 -7.53 4.34 -4.07
C MET A 40 -6.03 4.05 -4.06
N ILE A 41 -5.63 2.80 -4.32
CA ILE A 41 -4.22 2.44 -4.40
C ILE A 41 -3.55 3.12 -5.61
N ASP A 42 -4.19 3.16 -6.77
CA ASP A 42 -3.67 3.81 -7.98
C ASP A 42 -3.52 5.34 -7.82
N GLU A 43 -4.38 5.96 -7.01
CA GLU A 43 -4.25 7.38 -6.64
C GLU A 43 -3.08 7.65 -5.67
N ILE A 44 -2.69 6.67 -4.84
CA ILE A 44 -1.63 6.82 -3.83
C ILE A 44 -0.26 6.41 -4.40
N ASP A 45 -0.19 5.26 -5.07
CA ASP A 45 1.02 4.70 -5.70
C ASP A 45 1.24 5.34 -7.09
N THR A 46 1.45 6.65 -7.10
CA THR A 46 1.55 7.43 -8.34
C THR A 46 2.81 7.09 -9.16
N ASP A 47 3.83 6.55 -8.51
CA ASP A 47 5.07 6.12 -9.15
C ASP A 47 5.02 4.66 -9.65
N GLY A 48 3.97 3.91 -9.26
CA GLY A 48 3.74 2.53 -9.64
C GLY A 48 4.79 1.57 -9.07
N SER A 49 5.40 1.91 -7.93
CA SER A 49 6.40 1.08 -7.26
C SER A 49 5.79 -0.19 -6.65
N GLY A 50 4.47 -0.23 -6.46
CA GLY A 50 3.77 -1.29 -5.74
C GLY A 50 3.98 -1.20 -4.22
N THR A 51 4.50 -0.08 -3.74
CA THR A 51 4.73 0.24 -2.35
C THR A 51 4.40 1.70 -2.09
N VAL A 52 4.02 2.04 -0.86
CA VAL A 52 3.74 3.40 -0.42
C VAL A 52 4.88 3.84 0.48
N ASP A 53 5.56 4.91 0.11
CA ASP A 53 6.58 5.54 0.93
C ASP A 53 6.00 6.55 1.93
N PHE A 54 6.87 7.16 2.74
CA PHE A 54 6.42 8.08 3.79
C PHE A 54 5.77 9.35 3.23
N ASP A 55 6.27 9.88 2.11
CA ASP A 55 5.75 11.09 1.48
C ASP A 55 4.37 10.79 0.84
N GLU A 56 4.24 9.66 0.14
CA GLU A 56 2.95 9.21 -0.43
C GLU A 56 1.90 8.93 0.65
N PHE A 57 2.30 8.34 1.78
CA PHE A 57 1.42 8.14 2.93
C PHE A 57 0.97 9.46 3.56
N MET A 58 1.87 10.45 3.62
CA MET A 58 1.54 11.77 4.15
C MET A 58 0.56 12.49 3.22
N GLU A 59 0.77 12.46 1.90
CA GLU A 59 -0.17 13.01 0.92
C GLU A 59 -1.57 12.39 1.07
N MET A 60 -1.65 11.06 1.22
CA MET A 60 -2.92 10.36 1.50
C MET A 60 -3.62 10.90 2.76
N MET A 61 -2.86 11.13 3.84
CA MET A 61 -3.41 11.59 5.13
C MET A 61 -3.74 13.08 5.17
N THR A 62 -3.00 13.91 4.42
CA THR A 62 -3.20 15.36 4.41
C THR A 62 -4.19 15.83 3.36
N GLY A 63 -4.42 15.05 2.30
CA GLY A 63 -5.47 15.30 1.30
C GLY A 63 -5.40 16.68 0.63
N GLU A 64 -4.18 17.20 0.41
CA GLU A 64 -3.94 18.45 -0.33
C GLU A 64 -3.60 18.19 -1.81
#